data_AF-A0A0A1T2S0-F1
#
_entry.id   AF-A0A0A1T2S0-F1
#
_cell.length_a   1.000
_cell.length_b   1.000
_cell.length_c   1.000
_cell.angle_alpha   90.00
_cell.angle_beta   90.00
_cell.angle_gamma   90.00
#
_symmetry.space_group_name_H-M   'P 1'
#
loop_
_entity.id
_entity.type
_entity.pdbx_description
1 polymer ?
#
loop_
_entity_poly.entity_id
_entity_poly.type
_entity_poly.pdbx_seq_one_letter_code
_entity_poly.pdbx_strand_id
1 'polypeptide(L)'
;MVMMRHHIILTTLPLLTLAALPPRKLAPILPVTYEPIPNQYIVKLKRSSSIRSRDNVISLLQDESIQEWSLAMNGFAAIMSGEILDTIRTHTDIEYIEPDGHACATYLMNPDGSGPFLSNSTSHTVTQSGATWGISRVSSKRPGAKDYKYQSSAGGGTCVYIIDTGMDLKHAEFEGRAVLGKKIAPGRDGDRLGHGTHTGGTVGGKLYGIAKKAKLIDVKAIPDDGVGPWSHIISAFDYVISDNRECPKGKIINASLGAAGGVKAPMMP
;
A
#
# COMPACT_ATOMS: atom_id res chain seq x y z
N MET A 1 -49.74 54.89 -63.77
CA MET A 1 -48.46 55.37 -63.23
C MET A 1 -48.52 55.27 -61.70
N VAL A 2 -48.11 54.13 -61.14
CA VAL A 2 -47.85 53.95 -59.69
C VAL A 2 -46.66 52.98 -59.61
N MET A 3 -45.49 53.48 -59.19
CA MET A 3 -44.27 52.70 -59.00
C MET A 3 -44.36 51.90 -57.69
N MET A 4 -44.32 50.57 -57.77
CA MET A 4 -44.07 49.71 -56.61
C MET A 4 -42.56 49.54 -56.40
N ARG A 5 -42.02 50.16 -55.35
CA ARG A 5 -40.64 49.94 -54.88
C ARG A 5 -40.58 48.64 -54.09
N HIS A 6 -39.80 47.67 -54.58
CA HIS A 6 -39.46 46.45 -53.85
C HIS A 6 -38.28 46.75 -52.91
N HIS A 7 -38.50 46.64 -51.60
CA HIS A 7 -37.44 46.71 -50.61
C HIS A 7 -36.93 45.29 -50.32
N ILE A 8 -35.69 45.00 -50.74
CA ILE A 8 -34.96 43.79 -50.39
C ILE A 8 -34.30 44.05 -49.03
N ILE A 9 -34.78 43.40 -47.98
CA ILE A 9 -34.16 43.42 -46.65
C ILE A 9 -33.11 42.29 -46.63
N LEU A 10 -31.84 42.64 -46.74
CA LEU A 10 -30.72 41.72 -46.63
C LEU A 10 -30.35 41.56 -45.15
N THR A 11 -30.86 40.53 -44.49
CA THR A 11 -30.50 40.20 -43.10
C THR A 11 -29.14 39.50 -43.09
N THR A 12 -28.10 40.19 -42.62
CA THR A 12 -26.80 39.59 -42.34
C THR A 12 -26.93 38.72 -41.09
N LEU A 13 -26.95 37.39 -41.24
CA LEU A 13 -26.74 36.48 -40.12
C LEU A 13 -25.33 36.70 -39.56
N PRO A 14 -25.14 36.98 -38.26
CA PRO A 14 -23.81 37.02 -37.68
C PRO A 14 -23.22 35.60 -37.76
N LEU A 15 -22.09 35.47 -38.45
CA LEU A 15 -21.31 34.25 -38.48
C LEU A 15 -20.77 34.02 -37.06
N LEU A 16 -21.46 33.17 -36.30
CA LEU A 16 -20.99 32.72 -34.99
C LEU A 16 -19.69 31.95 -35.23
N THR A 17 -18.55 32.58 -34.98
CA THR A 17 -17.28 31.88 -34.93
C THR A 17 -17.34 30.94 -33.74
N LEU A 18 -17.51 29.64 -34.03
CA LEU A 18 -17.38 28.60 -33.02
C LEU A 18 -15.92 28.61 -32.55
N ALA A 19 -15.64 29.35 -31.48
CA ALA A 19 -14.33 29.33 -30.86
C ALA A 19 -14.06 27.89 -30.44
N ALA A 20 -13.08 27.25 -31.08
CA ALA A 20 -12.65 25.90 -30.71
C ALA A 20 -12.23 25.95 -29.24
N LEU A 21 -12.93 25.20 -28.40
CA LEU A 21 -12.52 25.03 -27.00
C LEU A 21 -11.06 24.59 -26.99
N PRO A 22 -10.20 25.18 -26.14
CA PRO A 22 -8.81 24.75 -26.06
C PRO A 22 -8.77 23.24 -25.80
N PRO A 23 -7.83 22.51 -26.43
CA PRO A 23 -7.77 21.06 -26.29
C PRO A 23 -7.68 20.71 -24.80
N ARG A 24 -8.62 19.87 -24.35
CA ARG A 24 -8.74 19.49 -22.94
C ARG A 24 -7.43 18.80 -22.54
N LYS A 25 -6.69 19.39 -21.60
CA LYS A 25 -5.43 18.82 -21.13
C LYS A 25 -5.72 17.49 -20.44
N LEU A 26 -5.31 16.39 -21.07
CA LEU A 26 -5.45 15.06 -20.51
C LEU A 26 -4.55 14.89 -19.29
N ALA A 27 -5.02 14.14 -18.29
CA ALA A 27 -4.17 13.67 -17.21
C ALA A 27 -3.00 12.83 -17.78
N PRO A 28 -1.77 13.06 -17.30
CA PRO A 28 -0.61 12.31 -17.77
C PRO A 28 -0.68 10.86 -17.29
N ILE A 29 -0.24 9.94 -18.15
CA ILE A 29 0.18 8.61 -17.71
C ILE A 29 1.69 8.72 -17.42
N LEU A 30 2.10 8.37 -16.20
CA LEU A 30 3.49 8.44 -15.79
C LEU A 30 4.31 7.36 -16.52
N PRO A 31 5.52 7.69 -17.01
CA PRO A 31 6.43 6.70 -17.56
C PRO A 31 6.99 5.82 -16.43
N VAL A 32 7.19 4.53 -16.72
CA VAL A 32 7.65 3.54 -15.74
C VAL A 32 8.95 2.86 -16.21
N THR A 33 9.79 2.48 -15.25
CA THR A 33 11.06 1.75 -15.49
C THR A 33 10.98 0.27 -15.06
N TYR A 34 9.82 -0.17 -14.61
CA TYR A 34 9.51 -1.53 -14.19
C TYR A 34 8.56 -2.19 -15.19
N GLU A 35 8.38 -3.50 -15.06
CA GLU A 35 7.35 -4.23 -15.81
C GLU A 35 5.97 -3.99 -15.13
N PRO A 36 5.04 -3.28 -15.79
CA PRO A 36 3.75 -3.00 -15.21
C PRO A 36 2.81 -4.20 -15.32
N ILE A 37 1.84 -4.27 -14.42
CA ILE A 37 0.73 -5.23 -14.53
C ILE A 37 -0.15 -4.81 -15.71
N PRO A 38 -0.37 -5.69 -16.70
CA PRO A 38 -1.13 -5.33 -17.89
C PRO A 38 -2.53 -4.79 -17.56
N ASN A 39 -2.86 -3.64 -18.14
CA ASN A 39 -4.16 -2.97 -18.01
C ASN A 39 -4.57 -2.58 -16.57
N GLN A 40 -3.69 -2.70 -15.57
CA GLN A 40 -3.99 -2.26 -14.21
C GLN A 40 -3.33 -0.90 -13.95
N TYR A 41 -4.09 0.04 -13.41
CA TYR A 41 -3.62 1.40 -13.20
C TYR A 41 -4.02 1.92 -11.82
N ILE A 42 -3.13 2.72 -11.24
CA ILE A 42 -3.36 3.60 -10.10
C ILE A 42 -3.75 4.97 -10.64
N VAL A 43 -4.97 5.41 -10.32
CA VAL A 43 -5.50 6.73 -10.69
C VAL A 43 -5.41 7.64 -9.48
N LYS A 44 -4.54 8.64 -9.55
CA LYS A 44 -4.39 9.65 -8.51
C LYS A 44 -5.31 10.83 -8.82
N LEU A 45 -6.21 11.14 -7.89
CA LEU A 45 -6.97 12.38 -7.90
C LEU A 45 -6.24 13.47 -7.12
N LYS A 46 -6.49 14.72 -7.51
CA LYS A 46 -5.99 15.91 -6.81
C LYS A 46 -6.43 15.85 -5.34
N ARG A 47 -5.58 16.33 -4.45
CA ARG A 47 -5.88 16.36 -3.00
C ARG A 47 -7.16 17.12 -2.66
N SER A 48 -7.49 18.17 -3.41
CA SER A 48 -8.69 19.00 -3.22
C SER A 48 -9.98 18.39 -3.79
N SER A 49 -9.89 17.32 -4.58
CA SER A 49 -11.05 16.71 -5.22
C SER A 49 -11.91 15.98 -4.19
N SER A 50 -13.22 16.13 -4.32
CA SER A 50 -14.19 15.52 -3.39
C SER A 50 -14.32 14.01 -3.61
N ILE A 51 -14.79 13.29 -2.57
CA ILE A 51 -15.16 11.86 -2.69
C ILE A 51 -16.18 11.66 -3.81
N ARG A 52 -17.19 12.53 -3.91
CA ARG A 52 -18.18 12.50 -5.00
C ARG A 52 -17.55 12.57 -6.39
N SER A 53 -16.47 13.35 -6.54
CA SER A 53 -15.73 13.43 -7.80
C SER A 53 -15.05 12.11 -8.14
N ARG A 54 -14.47 11.43 -7.14
CA ARG A 54 -13.93 10.07 -7.28
C ARG A 54 -15.02 9.09 -7.68
N ASP A 55 -16.16 9.08 -6.97
CA ASP A 55 -17.29 8.19 -7.23
C ASP A 55 -17.82 8.37 -8.66
N ASN A 56 -17.88 9.60 -9.16
CA ASN A 56 -18.25 9.90 -10.55
C ASN A 56 -17.29 9.25 -11.54
N VAL A 57 -15.97 9.33 -11.31
CA VAL A 57 -14.97 8.69 -12.18
C VAL A 57 -15.11 7.16 -12.12
N ILE A 58 -15.26 6.61 -10.92
CA ILE A 58 -15.40 5.18 -10.68
C ILE A 58 -16.65 4.62 -11.37
N SER A 59 -17.76 5.36 -11.36
CA SER A 59 -19.00 4.93 -12.03
C SER A 59 -18.86 4.71 -13.54
N LEU A 60 -17.83 5.28 -14.17
CA LEU A 60 -17.54 5.07 -15.60
C LEU A 60 -16.89 3.70 -15.89
N LEU A 61 -16.27 3.07 -14.89
CA LEU A 61 -15.52 1.83 -15.06
C LEU A 61 -16.42 0.59 -15.11
N GLN A 62 -17.60 0.65 -14.48
CA GLN A 62 -18.54 -0.48 -14.38
C GLN A 62 -17.87 -1.79 -13.90
N ASP A 63 -16.86 -1.68 -13.03
CA ASP A 63 -16.05 -2.80 -12.50
C ASP A 63 -16.14 -2.81 -10.97
N GLU A 64 -16.35 -3.99 -10.38
CA GLU A 64 -16.44 -4.17 -8.92
C GLU A 64 -15.07 -4.46 -8.27
N SER A 65 -14.01 -4.68 -9.05
CA SER A 65 -12.65 -5.00 -8.57
C SER A 65 -11.83 -3.77 -8.16
N ILE A 66 -12.48 -2.61 -8.05
CA ILE A 66 -11.86 -1.32 -7.79
C ILE A 66 -11.39 -1.23 -6.33
N GLN A 67 -10.13 -0.84 -6.15
CA GLN A 67 -9.57 -0.53 -4.84
C GLN A 67 -9.59 0.98 -4.63
N GLU A 68 -10.39 1.47 -3.68
CA GLU A 68 -10.54 2.89 -3.41
C GLU A 68 -9.79 3.35 -2.17
N TRP A 69 -9.24 4.56 -2.23
CA TRP A 69 -8.50 5.15 -1.11
C TRP A 69 -8.92 6.60 -0.88
N SER A 70 -8.85 7.00 0.39
CA SER A 70 -9.11 8.39 0.79
C SER A 70 -8.17 8.91 1.87
N LEU A 71 -7.57 8.01 2.64
CA LEU A 71 -6.70 8.34 3.77
C LEU A 71 -5.24 8.23 3.39
N ALA A 72 -4.82 7.11 2.77
CA ALA A 72 -3.45 6.95 2.27
C ALA A 72 -3.20 7.89 1.09
N MET A 73 -4.17 7.97 0.18
CA MET A 73 -4.22 8.97 -0.89
C MET A 73 -5.64 9.12 -1.41
N ASN A 74 -5.97 10.27 -2.00
CA ASN A 74 -7.17 10.40 -2.83
C ASN A 74 -6.94 9.72 -4.19
N GLY A 75 -7.52 8.55 -4.42
CA GLY A 75 -7.31 7.77 -5.64
C GLY A 75 -8.02 6.43 -5.62
N PHE A 76 -7.83 5.66 -6.69
CA PHE A 76 -8.26 4.28 -6.78
C PHE A 76 -7.36 3.48 -7.73
N ALA A 77 -7.38 2.15 -7.65
CA ALA A 77 -6.84 1.27 -8.69
C ALA A 77 -7.96 0.48 -9.36
N ALA A 78 -7.81 0.28 -10.67
CA ALA A 78 -8.76 -0.47 -11.48
C ALA A 78 -8.06 -1.10 -12.69
N ILE A 79 -8.69 -2.15 -13.22
CA ILE A 79 -8.33 -2.73 -14.51
C ILE A 79 -9.09 -1.98 -15.59
N MET A 80 -8.39 -1.42 -16.57
CA MET A 80 -8.98 -0.65 -17.65
C MET A 80 -8.14 -0.75 -18.93
N SER A 81 -8.79 -0.75 -20.09
CA SER A 81 -8.13 -0.81 -21.39
C SER A 81 -8.71 0.22 -22.36
N GLY A 82 -7.89 0.65 -23.33
CA GLY A 82 -8.34 1.39 -24.51
C GLY A 82 -9.13 2.67 -24.18
N GLU A 83 -10.34 2.77 -24.73
CA GLU A 83 -11.18 3.97 -24.71
C GLU A 83 -11.58 4.45 -23.31
N ILE A 84 -11.69 3.53 -22.34
CA ILE A 84 -12.03 3.86 -20.95
C ILE A 84 -10.90 4.66 -20.31
N LEU A 85 -9.64 4.26 -20.53
CA LEU A 85 -8.48 4.97 -20.00
C LEU A 85 -8.41 6.39 -20.57
N ASP A 86 -8.63 6.55 -21.88
CA ASP A 86 -8.64 7.87 -22.52
C ASP A 86 -9.80 8.74 -22.02
N THR A 87 -10.98 8.16 -21.82
CA THR A 87 -12.14 8.85 -21.23
C THR A 87 -11.83 9.36 -19.83
N ILE A 88 -11.28 8.50 -18.97
CA ILE A 88 -10.91 8.85 -17.59
C ILE A 88 -9.89 9.99 -17.58
N ARG A 89 -8.88 9.96 -18.45
CA ARG A 89 -7.86 11.02 -18.56
C ARG A 89 -8.44 12.39 -18.90
N THR A 90 -9.66 12.49 -19.43
CA THR A 90 -10.32 13.79 -19.66
C THR A 90 -10.88 14.43 -18.39
N HIS A 91 -10.97 13.68 -17.29
CA HIS A 91 -11.56 14.14 -16.04
C HIS A 91 -10.62 15.13 -15.32
N THR A 92 -11.10 16.35 -15.06
CA THR A 92 -10.28 17.48 -14.60
C THR A 92 -9.70 17.31 -13.20
N ASP A 93 -10.24 16.37 -12.43
CA ASP A 93 -9.85 16.11 -11.05
C ASP A 93 -8.76 15.05 -10.92
N ILE A 94 -8.41 14.38 -12.02
CA ILE A 94 -7.29 13.44 -12.05
C ILE A 94 -5.99 14.24 -12.14
N GLU A 95 -5.07 13.91 -11.25
CA GLU A 95 -3.73 14.50 -11.18
C GLU A 95 -2.77 13.76 -12.11
N TYR A 96 -2.72 12.42 -11.99
CA TYR A 96 -1.98 11.54 -12.89
C TYR A 96 -2.54 10.11 -12.84
N ILE A 97 -2.14 9.31 -13.82
CA ILE A 97 -2.37 7.87 -13.85
C ILE A 97 -1.01 7.18 -13.91
N GLU A 98 -0.83 6.11 -13.16
CA GLU A 98 0.38 5.30 -13.16
C GLU A 98 0.01 3.84 -13.43
N PRO A 99 0.71 3.11 -14.33
CA PRO A 99 0.58 1.66 -14.40
C PRO A 99 0.85 1.01 -13.03
N ASP A 100 0.06 0.02 -12.62
CA ASP A 100 0.33 -0.67 -11.35
C ASP A 100 1.56 -1.58 -11.50
N GLY A 101 2.33 -1.72 -10.42
CA GLY A 101 3.59 -2.46 -10.40
C GLY A 101 3.55 -3.63 -9.43
N HIS A 102 4.60 -4.45 -9.45
CA HIS A 102 4.72 -5.61 -8.56
C HIS A 102 5.47 -5.29 -7.27
N ALA A 103 4.87 -5.60 -6.13
CA ALA A 103 5.51 -5.73 -4.83
C ALA A 103 5.75 -7.21 -4.52
N CYS A 104 6.93 -7.51 -3.98
CA CYS A 104 7.31 -8.86 -3.59
C CYS A 104 7.59 -8.91 -2.09
N ALA A 105 7.23 -10.02 -1.45
CA ALA A 105 7.79 -10.36 -0.15
C ALA A 105 9.32 -10.50 -0.29
N THR A 106 10.08 -9.66 0.43
CA THR A 106 11.54 -9.61 0.25
C THR A 106 12.20 -10.78 0.95
N TYR A 107 12.51 -11.83 0.20
CA TYR A 107 13.41 -12.89 0.66
C TYR A 107 14.85 -12.41 0.59
N LEU A 108 15.43 -12.08 1.73
CA LEU A 108 16.89 -12.00 1.87
C LEU A 108 17.32 -12.83 3.07
N MET A 109 17.74 -14.06 2.79
CA MET A 109 18.73 -14.74 3.64
C MET A 109 20.10 -14.17 3.25
N ASN A 110 20.71 -13.35 4.13
CA ASN A 110 22.14 -13.33 4.46
C ASN A 110 22.50 -12.20 5.46
N PRO A 111 23.60 -12.31 6.23
CA PRO A 111 23.75 -11.66 7.53
C PRO A 111 24.89 -10.62 7.55
N ASP A 112 24.58 -9.34 7.67
CA ASP A 112 25.58 -8.32 8.07
C ASP A 112 24.94 -7.12 8.78
N GLY A 113 24.23 -7.41 9.86
CA GLY A 113 23.66 -6.39 10.75
C GLY A 113 24.71 -5.44 11.35
N SER A 114 24.75 -4.21 10.83
CA SER A 114 25.30 -3.05 11.53
C SER A 114 24.48 -1.79 11.26
N GLY A 115 23.76 -1.33 12.30
CA GLY A 115 23.10 -0.03 12.35
C GLY A 115 23.16 0.48 13.79
N PRO A 116 23.33 1.79 14.03
CA PRO A 116 23.45 2.31 15.38
C PRO A 116 22.06 2.50 16.00
N PHE A 117 21.90 2.15 17.28
CA PHE A 117 20.73 2.57 18.05
C PHE A 117 21.09 2.90 19.50
N LEU A 118 20.51 4.00 19.97
CA LEU A 118 20.68 4.58 21.30
C LEU A 118 19.63 4.02 22.25
N SER A 119 20.02 3.68 23.47
CA SER A 119 19.06 3.51 24.57
C SER A 119 19.68 4.01 25.86
N ASN A 120 19.11 5.10 26.38
CA ASN A 120 19.10 5.36 27.81
C ASN A 120 17.64 5.29 28.27
N SER A 121 17.31 4.28 29.06
CA SER A 121 16.05 4.21 29.80
C SER A 121 16.25 3.27 30.97
N THR A 122 16.19 3.85 32.17
CA THR A 122 16.14 3.16 33.45
C THR A 122 14.79 2.46 33.58
N SER A 123 14.69 1.28 32.97
CA SER A 123 13.59 0.34 33.14
C SER A 123 14.15 -1.02 33.49
N HIS A 124 13.49 -1.74 34.40
CA HIS A 124 13.82 -3.13 34.75
C HIS A 124 14.07 -3.95 33.49
N THR A 125 15.33 -4.34 33.30
CA THR A 125 15.84 -5.06 32.13
C THR A 125 15.78 -6.55 32.41
N VAL A 126 15.21 -7.30 31.47
CA VAL A 126 15.15 -8.77 31.48
C VAL A 126 16.27 -9.30 30.58
N THR A 127 16.85 -10.44 30.97
CA THR A 127 17.86 -11.15 30.17
C THR A 127 17.32 -12.50 29.74
N GLN A 128 17.30 -12.77 28.44
CA GLN A 128 17.14 -14.10 27.87
C GLN A 128 18.52 -14.63 27.49
N SER A 129 19.00 -15.65 28.18
CA SER A 129 20.25 -16.33 27.84
C SER A 129 20.05 -17.37 26.74
N GLY A 130 21.11 -17.65 25.98
CA GLY A 130 21.05 -18.60 24.86
C GLY A 130 20.19 -18.09 23.69
N ALA A 131 20.10 -16.77 23.55
CA ALA A 131 19.31 -16.12 22.51
C ALA A 131 19.95 -16.31 21.12
N THR A 132 19.11 -16.30 20.07
CA THR A 132 19.61 -16.37 18.69
C THR A 132 20.44 -15.14 18.37
N TRP A 133 21.32 -15.29 17.36
CA TRP A 133 22.31 -14.27 17.06
C TRP A 133 21.67 -12.91 16.73
N GLY A 134 20.53 -12.87 16.03
CA GLY A 134 19.87 -11.63 15.61
C GLY A 134 19.39 -10.77 16.79
N ILE A 135 18.62 -11.36 17.71
CA ILE A 135 18.14 -10.62 18.89
C ILE A 135 19.29 -10.27 19.86
N SER A 136 20.30 -11.14 19.96
CA SER A 136 21.51 -10.83 20.74
C SER A 136 22.27 -9.64 20.15
N ARG A 137 22.40 -9.60 18.81
CA ARG A 137 23.10 -8.55 18.07
C ARG A 137 22.47 -7.17 18.26
N VAL A 138 21.14 -7.07 18.29
CA VAL A 138 20.45 -5.77 18.47
C VAL A 138 20.45 -5.27 19.90
N SER A 139 20.73 -6.13 20.89
CA SER A 139 20.79 -5.74 22.31
C SER A 139 22.20 -5.61 22.88
N SER A 140 23.24 -5.94 22.10
CA SER A 140 24.63 -5.96 22.55
C SER A 140 25.58 -5.30 21.56
N LYS A 141 26.51 -4.51 22.09
CA LYS A 141 27.66 -3.97 21.35
C LYS A 141 28.81 -4.98 21.23
N ARG A 142 28.84 -6.00 22.09
CA ARG A 142 29.89 -7.03 22.10
C ARG A 142 29.63 -8.04 20.98
N PRO A 143 30.56 -8.24 20.03
CA PRO A 143 30.47 -9.31 19.04
C PRO A 143 30.33 -10.68 19.70
N GLY A 144 29.50 -11.55 19.12
CA GLY A 144 29.28 -12.91 19.63
C GLY A 144 28.54 -12.99 20.96
N ALA A 145 27.87 -11.92 21.39
CA ALA A 145 26.98 -11.99 22.55
C ALA A 145 25.87 -13.04 22.33
N LYS A 146 25.51 -13.73 23.41
CA LYS A 146 24.51 -14.81 23.42
C LYS A 146 23.28 -14.49 24.27
N ASP A 147 23.25 -13.29 24.85
CA ASP A 147 22.16 -12.82 25.69
C ASP A 147 21.37 -11.78 24.93
N TYR A 148 20.05 -11.86 25.03
CA TYR A 148 19.14 -10.79 24.62
C TYR A 148 18.68 -10.03 25.86
N LYS A 149 19.07 -8.74 25.93
CA LYS A 149 18.66 -7.83 27.01
C LYS A 149 17.58 -6.89 26.51
N TYR A 150 16.43 -6.87 27.17
CA TYR A 150 15.29 -6.07 26.75
C TYR A 150 14.51 -5.51 27.94
N GLN A 151 13.74 -4.45 27.72
CA GLN A 151 12.89 -3.90 28.75
C GLN A 151 11.77 -4.89 29.11
N SER A 152 11.46 -5.04 30.38
CA SER A 152 10.34 -5.89 30.87
C SER A 152 8.97 -5.55 30.26
N SER A 153 8.80 -4.31 29.77
CA SER A 153 7.61 -3.88 29.02
C SER A 153 7.48 -4.63 27.69
N ALA A 154 8.59 -4.98 27.03
CA ALA A 154 8.70 -5.75 25.80
C ALA A 154 7.69 -5.36 24.69
N GLY A 155 7.40 -4.07 24.53
CA GLY A 155 6.42 -3.57 23.55
C GLY A 155 4.95 -3.73 23.94
N GLY A 156 4.65 -4.11 25.20
CA GLY A 156 3.30 -4.20 25.72
C GLY A 156 2.56 -2.87 25.62
N GLY A 157 1.35 -2.91 25.04
CA GLY A 157 0.51 -1.76 24.72
C GLY A 157 0.71 -1.20 23.30
N THR A 158 1.69 -1.70 22.54
CA THR A 158 1.90 -1.33 21.13
C THR A 158 1.24 -2.36 20.21
N CYS A 159 0.62 -1.89 19.13
CA CYS A 159 0.18 -2.74 18.02
C CYS A 159 1.17 -2.63 16.86
N VAL A 160 1.59 -3.76 16.30
CA VAL A 160 2.40 -3.81 15.09
C VAL A 160 1.61 -4.45 13.97
N TYR A 161 1.35 -3.70 12.91
CA TYR A 161 0.71 -4.16 11.69
C TYR A 161 1.75 -4.83 10.81
N ILE A 162 1.55 -6.11 10.53
CA ILE A 162 2.40 -6.91 9.64
C ILE A 162 1.72 -6.90 8.27
N ILE A 163 2.17 -6.00 7.38
CA ILE A 163 1.71 -5.93 6.00
C ILE A 163 2.57 -6.90 5.19
N ASP A 164 2.01 -8.08 4.87
CA ASP A 164 2.79 -9.20 4.35
C ASP A 164 1.90 -10.26 3.64
N THR A 165 2.36 -11.51 3.56
CA THR A 165 1.68 -12.67 2.95
C THR A 165 0.56 -13.27 3.80
N GLY A 166 0.24 -12.64 4.93
CA GLY A 166 -0.64 -13.17 5.97
C GLY A 166 0.15 -13.67 7.18
N MET A 167 -0.53 -14.05 8.25
CA MET A 167 0.07 -14.69 9.43
C MET A 167 -0.68 -15.97 9.84
N ASP A 168 0.03 -16.98 10.32
CA ASP A 168 -0.57 -18.03 11.13
C ASP A 168 -0.88 -17.50 12.54
N LEU A 169 -2.08 -16.93 12.70
CA LEU A 169 -2.52 -16.31 13.96
C LEU A 169 -2.52 -17.26 15.16
N LYS A 170 -2.58 -18.58 14.92
CA LYS A 170 -2.61 -19.62 15.97
C LYS A 170 -1.23 -20.16 16.31
N HIS A 171 -0.18 -19.68 15.64
CA HIS A 171 1.18 -20.15 15.88
C HIS A 171 1.59 -19.91 17.35
N ALA A 172 2.20 -20.94 17.96
CA ALA A 172 2.52 -20.93 19.39
C ALA A 172 3.43 -19.76 19.82
N GLU A 173 4.26 -19.23 18.91
CA GLU A 173 5.08 -18.04 19.15
C GLU A 173 4.26 -16.78 19.46
N PHE A 174 3.01 -16.69 19.02
CA PHE A 174 2.21 -15.49 19.23
C PHE A 174 1.43 -15.52 20.54
N GLU A 175 1.22 -16.69 21.16
CA GLU A 175 0.50 -16.83 22.44
C GLU A 175 -0.84 -16.07 22.45
N GLY A 176 -1.56 -16.06 21.31
CA GLY A 176 -2.84 -15.35 21.15
C GLY A 176 -2.73 -13.83 20.94
N ARG A 177 -1.53 -13.26 20.83
CA ARG A 177 -1.30 -11.82 20.60
C ARG A 177 -1.40 -11.41 19.13
N ALA A 178 -1.38 -12.38 18.20
CA ALA A 178 -1.64 -12.13 16.79
C ALA A 178 -3.14 -12.20 16.52
N VAL A 179 -3.69 -11.17 15.87
CA VAL A 179 -5.10 -11.10 15.49
C VAL A 179 -5.25 -10.63 14.06
N LEU A 180 -6.39 -10.97 13.44
CA LEU A 180 -6.71 -10.51 12.10
C LEU A 180 -6.89 -8.99 12.06
N GLY A 181 -6.28 -8.35 11.08
CA GLY A 181 -6.56 -6.97 10.69
C GLY A 181 -7.45 -6.95 9.46
N LYS A 182 -6.83 -7.08 8.28
CA LYS A 182 -7.53 -7.06 6.99
C LYS A 182 -6.85 -8.00 6.02
N LYS A 183 -7.65 -8.71 5.25
CA LYS A 183 -7.21 -9.40 4.05
C LYS A 183 -7.53 -8.54 2.84
N ILE A 184 -6.49 -8.17 2.09
CA ILE A 184 -6.57 -7.34 0.89
C ILE A 184 -6.24 -8.19 -0.32
N ALA A 185 -5.14 -8.96 -0.25
CA ALA A 185 -4.79 -9.86 -1.32
C ALA A 185 -5.81 -11.01 -1.45
N PRO A 186 -6.12 -11.43 -2.68
CA PRO A 186 -6.92 -12.62 -2.92
C PRO A 186 -6.20 -13.88 -2.43
N GLY A 187 -6.91 -15.01 -2.44
CA GLY A 187 -6.38 -16.30 -2.01
C GLY A 187 -6.97 -16.76 -0.68
N ARG A 188 -6.30 -17.69 0.01
CA ARG A 188 -6.81 -18.27 1.25
C ARG A 188 -6.50 -17.38 2.46
N ASP A 189 -7.22 -17.60 3.55
CA ASP A 189 -6.95 -16.94 4.81
C ASP A 189 -5.67 -17.49 5.47
N GLY A 190 -5.04 -16.65 6.27
CA GLY A 190 -3.77 -16.92 6.93
C GLY A 190 -2.57 -16.83 5.99
N ASP A 191 -1.42 -17.26 6.50
CA ASP A 191 -0.18 -17.30 5.73
C ASP A 191 -0.02 -18.63 5.01
N ARG A 192 0.09 -18.58 3.68
CA ARG A 192 0.34 -19.77 2.84
C ARG A 192 1.75 -19.84 2.30
N LEU A 193 2.52 -18.78 2.49
CA LEU A 193 3.89 -18.70 2.04
C LEU A 193 4.89 -18.81 3.21
N GLY A 194 4.49 -18.37 4.41
CA GLY A 194 5.28 -18.42 5.63
C GLY A 194 6.07 -17.14 5.94
N HIS A 195 6.18 -16.22 4.97
CA HIS A 195 6.97 -15.00 5.09
C HIS A 195 6.41 -14.07 6.18
N GLY A 196 5.12 -13.75 6.14
CA GLY A 196 4.48 -12.90 7.14
C GLY A 196 4.48 -13.50 8.54
N THR A 197 4.33 -14.81 8.68
CA THR A 197 4.47 -15.52 9.97
C THR A 197 5.89 -15.41 10.52
N HIS A 198 6.91 -15.59 9.69
CA HIS A 198 8.31 -15.44 10.08
C HIS A 198 8.64 -13.98 10.48
N THR A 199 8.17 -13.01 9.68
CA THR A 199 8.31 -11.58 9.94
C THR A 199 7.63 -11.19 11.26
N GLY A 200 6.37 -11.59 11.47
CA GLY A 200 5.64 -11.38 12.71
C GLY A 200 6.31 -12.06 13.90
N GLY A 201 6.88 -13.25 13.73
CA GLY A 201 7.67 -13.96 14.73
C GLY A 201 8.91 -13.19 15.15
N THR A 202 9.60 -12.54 14.21
CA THR A 202 10.76 -11.69 14.49
C THR A 202 10.36 -10.42 15.24
N VAL A 203 9.22 -9.82 14.90
CA VAL A 203 8.70 -8.64 15.61
C VAL A 203 8.28 -8.99 17.02
N GLY A 204 7.42 -9.99 17.21
CA GLY A 204 6.69 -10.21 18.46
C GLY A 204 6.55 -11.66 18.91
N GLY A 205 7.30 -12.61 18.37
CA GLY A 205 7.32 -13.99 18.84
C GLY A 205 7.78 -14.12 20.30
N LYS A 206 7.26 -15.11 21.02
CA LYS A 206 7.60 -15.43 22.41
C LYS A 206 9.11 -15.67 22.56
N LEU A 207 9.68 -16.57 21.76
CA LEU A 207 11.08 -16.98 21.86
C LEU A 207 11.99 -16.08 21.03
N TYR A 208 11.56 -15.73 19.82
CA TYR A 208 12.42 -15.06 18.83
C TYR A 208 12.10 -13.58 18.60
N GLY A 209 11.00 -13.07 19.16
CA GLY A 209 10.57 -11.69 18.99
C GLY A 209 11.41 -10.68 19.75
N ILE A 210 11.54 -9.48 19.17
CA ILE A 210 12.10 -8.28 19.82
C ILE A 210 11.08 -7.68 20.80
N ALA A 211 9.86 -7.41 20.34
CA ALA A 211 8.77 -6.84 21.12
C ALA A 211 7.81 -7.96 21.60
N LYS A 212 8.32 -8.83 22.49
CA LYS A 212 7.66 -10.07 22.94
C LYS A 212 6.26 -9.91 23.57
N LYS A 213 5.84 -8.70 23.93
CA LYS A 213 4.51 -8.38 24.48
C LYS A 213 3.67 -7.48 23.56
N ALA A 214 4.17 -7.14 22.37
CA ALA A 214 3.37 -6.40 21.39
C ALA A 214 2.21 -7.24 20.87
N LYS A 215 1.14 -6.56 20.47
CA LYS A 215 0.01 -7.13 19.73
C LYS A 215 0.35 -7.09 18.24
N LEU A 216 0.20 -8.21 17.54
CA LEU A 216 0.48 -8.29 16.11
C LEU A 216 -0.84 -8.26 15.34
N ILE A 217 -0.91 -7.42 14.31
CA ILE A 217 -2.09 -7.27 13.47
C ILE A 217 -1.75 -7.76 12.07
N ASP A 218 -2.39 -8.84 11.63
CA ASP A 218 -2.18 -9.39 10.31
C ASP A 218 -2.90 -8.56 9.23
N VAL A 219 -2.13 -8.04 8.27
CA VAL A 219 -2.63 -7.35 7.09
C VAL A 219 -2.09 -8.06 5.85
N LYS A 220 -2.85 -9.03 5.34
CA LYS A 220 -2.46 -9.79 4.15
C LYS A 220 -2.63 -8.93 2.90
N ALA A 221 -1.51 -8.42 2.39
CA ALA A 221 -1.45 -7.57 1.19
C ALA A 221 -0.68 -8.24 0.03
N ILE A 222 0.08 -9.31 0.32
CA ILE A 222 0.77 -10.13 -0.68
C ILE A 222 0.02 -11.48 -0.84
N PRO A 223 -0.31 -11.91 -2.08
CA PRO A 223 -0.93 -13.22 -2.35
C PRO A 223 -0.02 -14.41 -1.98
N ASP A 224 -0.58 -15.61 -2.13
CA ASP A 224 0.05 -16.86 -1.69
C ASP A 224 1.32 -17.23 -2.50
N ASP A 225 1.53 -16.62 -3.67
CA ASP A 225 2.71 -16.78 -4.52
C ASP A 225 3.84 -15.77 -4.20
N GLY A 226 3.61 -14.84 -3.26
CA GLY A 226 4.62 -13.89 -2.81
C GLY A 226 4.75 -12.61 -3.65
N VAL A 227 3.91 -12.42 -4.67
CA VAL A 227 3.94 -11.24 -5.56
C VAL A 227 2.55 -10.64 -5.70
N GLY A 228 2.40 -9.35 -5.44
CA GLY A 228 1.12 -8.65 -5.55
C GLY A 228 1.25 -7.23 -6.10
N PRO A 229 0.15 -6.60 -6.52
CA PRO A 229 0.16 -5.23 -7.01
C PRO A 229 0.49 -4.21 -5.90
N TRP A 230 1.07 -3.06 -6.27
CA TRP A 230 1.29 -1.95 -5.35
C TRP A 230 -0.03 -1.39 -4.80
N SER A 231 -1.11 -1.45 -5.58
CA SER A 231 -2.44 -1.10 -5.12
C SER A 231 -2.86 -1.84 -3.84
N HIS A 232 -2.48 -3.11 -3.66
CA HIS A 232 -2.75 -3.84 -2.40
C HIS A 232 -2.00 -3.22 -1.22
N ILE A 233 -0.79 -2.73 -1.43
CA ILE A 233 0.03 -2.09 -0.38
C ILE A 233 -0.56 -0.73 -0.01
N ILE A 234 -1.03 0.04 -1.00
CA ILE A 234 -1.75 1.30 -0.77
C ILE A 234 -3.04 1.02 0.03
N SER A 235 -3.82 0.00 -0.37
CA SER A 235 -4.99 -0.46 0.36
C SER A 235 -4.66 -0.86 1.81
N ALA A 236 -3.48 -1.45 2.04
CA ALA A 236 -3.03 -1.83 3.37
C ALA A 236 -2.73 -0.60 4.22
N PHE A 237 -2.05 0.41 3.68
CA PHE A 237 -1.85 1.67 4.38
C PHE A 237 -3.17 2.39 4.67
N ASP A 238 -4.09 2.46 3.71
CA ASP A 238 -5.40 3.09 3.89
C ASP A 238 -6.20 2.40 5.01
N TYR A 239 -6.16 1.06 5.04
CA TYR A 239 -6.71 0.26 6.12
C TYR A 239 -6.05 0.57 7.48
N VAL A 240 -4.72 0.59 7.58
CA VAL A 240 -4.03 0.83 8.87
C VAL A 240 -4.36 2.24 9.41
N ILE A 241 -4.51 3.23 8.54
CA ILE A 241 -4.89 4.60 8.93
C ILE A 241 -6.34 4.64 9.43
N SER A 242 -7.26 3.93 8.76
CA SER A 242 -8.69 3.90 9.16
C SER A 242 -8.97 3.06 10.40
N ASP A 243 -8.16 2.04 10.65
CA ASP A 243 -8.37 1.11 11.75
C ASP A 243 -8.22 1.82 13.09
N ASN A 244 -9.30 1.89 13.87
CA ASN A 244 -9.40 2.65 15.10
C ASN A 244 -9.14 1.82 16.37
N ARG A 245 -8.62 0.59 16.23
CA ARG A 245 -8.35 -0.27 17.40
C ARG A 245 -7.46 0.41 18.43
N GLU A 246 -7.72 0.07 19.69
CA GLU A 246 -6.97 0.61 20.82
C GLU A 246 -5.54 0.04 20.88
N CYS A 247 -4.57 0.94 20.83
CA CYS A 247 -3.14 0.65 20.93
C CYS A 247 -2.52 1.70 21.85
N PRO A 248 -2.56 1.50 23.19
CA PRO A 248 -2.23 2.52 24.18
C PRO A 248 -0.85 3.17 24.03
N LYS A 249 0.11 2.48 23.42
CA LYS A 249 1.47 2.97 23.14
C LYS A 249 1.74 3.19 21.65
N GLY A 250 0.69 3.34 20.86
CA GLY A 250 0.78 3.64 19.43
C GLY A 250 0.78 2.44 18.51
N LYS A 251 0.80 2.75 17.22
CA LYS A 251 0.73 1.81 16.09
C LYS A 251 2.03 1.88 15.31
N ILE A 252 2.58 0.74 14.96
CA ILE A 252 3.77 0.60 14.11
C ILE A 252 3.39 -0.24 12.90
N ILE A 253 3.93 0.09 11.73
CA ILE A 253 3.81 -0.74 10.54
C ILE A 253 5.14 -1.42 10.29
N ASN A 254 5.09 -2.74 10.07
CA ASN A 254 6.18 -3.49 9.46
C ASN A 254 5.71 -3.93 8.07
N ALA A 255 6.43 -3.50 7.04
CA ALA A 255 6.20 -3.88 5.65
C ALA A 255 7.51 -4.47 5.09
N SER A 256 7.74 -5.76 5.29
CA SER A 256 8.93 -6.49 4.83
C SER A 256 8.77 -6.89 3.36
N LEU A 257 8.59 -5.87 2.54
CA LEU A 257 8.27 -5.98 1.12
C LEU A 257 9.02 -4.92 0.33
N GLY A 258 9.17 -5.16 -0.95
CA GLY A 258 9.92 -4.28 -1.84
C GLY A 258 9.31 -4.29 -3.23
N ALA A 259 9.46 -3.16 -3.92
CA ALA A 259 9.17 -3.06 -5.33
C ALA A 259 10.43 -3.41 -6.12
N ALA A 260 10.29 -4.27 -7.13
CA ALA A 260 11.37 -4.50 -8.07
C ALA A 260 11.50 -3.28 -9.00
N GLY A 261 12.31 -2.30 -8.59
CA GLY A 261 12.84 -1.29 -9.51
C GLY A 261 13.82 -1.97 -10.48
N GLY A 262 13.31 -2.67 -11.50
CA GLY A 262 14.10 -3.25 -12.59
C GLY A 262 14.55 -4.71 -12.42
N VAL A 263 14.05 -5.46 -11.43
CA VAL A 263 14.28 -6.92 -11.38
C VAL A 263 13.10 -7.61 -12.04
N LYS A 264 13.32 -8.22 -13.21
CA LYS A 264 12.35 -9.15 -13.80
C LYS A 264 11.93 -10.13 -12.72
N ALA A 265 10.62 -10.22 -12.45
CA ALA A 265 10.11 -11.33 -11.67
C ALA A 265 10.71 -12.62 -12.27
N PRO A 266 11.31 -13.51 -11.48
CA PRO A 266 11.83 -14.75 -12.03
C PRO A 266 10.65 -15.44 -12.73
N MET A 267 10.75 -15.59 -14.06
CA MET A 267 9.84 -16.46 -14.80
C MET A 267 9.99 -17.83 -14.16
N MET A 268 8.93 -18.30 -13.48
CA MET A 268 8.88 -19.68 -13.04
C MET A 268 8.92 -20.57 -14.30
N PRO A 269 9.67 -21.68 -14.28
CA PRO A 269 9.68 -22.66 -15.38
C PRO A 269 8.32 -23.33 -15.58
#